data_AF-A0A1G9X2R9-F1
#
_entry.id   AF-A0A1G9X2R9-F1
#
_cell.length_a   1.000
_cell.length_b   1.000
_cell.length_c   1.000
_cell.angle_alpha   90.00
_cell.angle_beta   90.00
_cell.angle_gamma   90.00
#
_symmetry.space_group_name_H-M   'P 1'
#
loop_
_entity.id
_entity.type
_entity.pdbx_description
1 polymer ?
#
loop_
_entity_poly.entity_id
_entity_poly.type
_entity_poly.pdbx_seq_one_letter_code
_entity_poly.pdbx_strand_id
1 'polypeptide(L)'
;MDGTQILTLGLGLEAPWVLKDQHLDTSVSPHRLDLYVEAERGSLYPCPECGKACPAHDFADKTWRHLNFFQHHCYLHARVPRTQ
;
A
#
# COMPACT_ATOMS: atom_id res chain seq x y z
N MET A 1 1.78 11.98 -17.91
CA MET A 1 1.51 11.51 -16.54
C MET A 1 2.38 10.29 -16.30
N ASP A 2 3.01 10.24 -15.14
CA ASP A 2 3.79 9.08 -14.72
C ASP A 2 2.83 7.93 -14.33
N GLY A 3 3.18 6.68 -14.65
CA GLY A 3 2.33 5.51 -14.38
C GLY A 3 2.04 5.33 -12.88
N THR A 4 3.04 5.65 -12.06
CA THR A 4 2.95 5.68 -10.59
C THR A 4 1.85 6.62 -10.10
N GLN A 5 1.67 7.78 -10.75
CA GLN A 5 0.66 8.76 -10.37
C GLN A 5 -0.75 8.24 -10.65
N ILE A 6 -0.95 7.54 -11.77
CA ILE A 6 -2.25 6.96 -12.12
C ILE A 6 -2.67 5.91 -11.09
N LEU A 7 -1.75 5.04 -10.68
CA LEU A 7 -2.02 4.01 -9.68
C LEU A 7 -2.25 4.60 -8.29
N THR A 8 -1.42 5.57 -7.87
CA THR A 8 -1.58 6.30 -6.61
C THR A 8 -2.96 6.96 -6.53
N LEU A 9 -3.37 7.67 -7.60
CA LEU A 9 -4.68 8.30 -7.70
C LEU A 9 -5.82 7.27 -7.73
N GLY A 10 -5.68 6.19 -8.49
CA GLY A 10 -6.68 5.13 -8.59
C GLY A 10 -6.89 4.37 -7.27
N LEU A 11 -5.86 4.29 -6.43
CA LEU A 11 -5.93 3.72 -5.08
C LEU A 11 -6.40 4.71 -4.02
N GLY A 12 -6.44 6.01 -4.32
CA GLY A 12 -6.70 7.05 -3.33
C GLY A 12 -5.65 7.09 -2.22
N LEU A 13 -4.38 6.81 -2.53
CA LEU A 13 -3.31 6.88 -1.54
C LEU A 13 -3.03 8.33 -1.15
N GLU A 14 -2.99 8.57 0.16
CA GLU A 14 -2.65 9.86 0.75
C GLU A 14 -1.47 9.69 1.71
N ALA A 15 -0.75 10.79 1.97
CA ALA A 15 0.32 10.80 2.95
C ALA A 15 -0.17 10.25 4.31
N PRO A 16 0.61 9.38 4.97
CA PRO A 16 2.00 9.05 4.68
C PRO A 16 2.21 7.92 3.67
N TRP A 17 1.16 7.34 3.08
CA TRP A 17 1.28 6.18 2.21
C TRP A 17 1.76 6.55 0.82
N VAL A 18 2.77 5.83 0.34
CA VAL A 18 3.33 5.98 -0.99
C VAL A 18 3.40 4.63 -1.70
N LEU A 19 3.20 4.64 -3.02
CA LEU A 19 3.48 3.50 -3.87
C LEU A 19 5.00 3.37 -4.03
N LYS A 20 5.58 2.30 -3.50
CA LYS A 20 7.02 2.04 -3.53
C LYS A 20 7.46 1.28 -4.76
N ASP A 21 6.67 0.30 -5.16
CA ASP A 21 6.99 -0.56 -6.28
C ASP A 21 5.72 -1.13 -6.93
N GLN A 22 5.86 -1.55 -8.18
CA GLN A 22 4.82 -2.19 -8.96
C GLN A 22 5.41 -3.31 -9.82
N HIS A 23 4.76 -4.48 -9.80
CA HIS A 23 5.17 -5.63 -10.58
C HIS A 23 3.97 -6.22 -11.34
N LEU A 24 4.12 -6.38 -12.66
CA LEU A 24 3.13 -7.06 -13.50
C LEU A 24 3.67 -8.45 -13.87
N ASP A 25 3.05 -9.47 -13.30
CA ASP A 25 3.28 -10.86 -13.65
C ASP A 25 2.38 -11.26 -14.83
N THR A 26 3.00 -11.44 -15.99
CA THR A 26 2.36 -11.86 -17.24
C THR A 26 2.40 -13.37 -17.47
N SER A 27 3.01 -14.14 -16.55
CA SER A 27 3.07 -15.61 -16.65
C SER A 27 1.74 -16.29 -16.29
N VAL A 28 0.84 -15.57 -15.61
CA VAL A 28 -0.49 -16.03 -15.20
C VAL A 28 -1.60 -15.40 -16.03
N SER A 29 -2.76 -16.08 -16.14
CA SER A 29 -3.96 -15.58 -16.84
C SER A 29 -5.20 -15.69 -15.94
N PRO A 30 -5.88 -14.57 -15.63
CA PRO A 30 -5.52 -13.20 -16.01
C PRO A 30 -4.20 -12.75 -15.35
N HIS A 31 -3.46 -11.85 -16.01
CA HIS A 31 -2.22 -11.30 -15.47
C HIS A 31 -2.44 -10.68 -14.10
N ARG A 32 -1.37 -10.67 -13.29
CA ARG A 32 -1.41 -10.20 -11.91
C ARG A 32 -0.56 -8.95 -11.74
N LEU A 33 -1.16 -7.91 -11.18
CA LEU A 33 -0.48 -6.67 -10.79
C LEU A 33 -0.30 -6.67 -9.27
N ASP A 34 0.94 -6.67 -8.81
CA ASP A 34 1.31 -6.52 -7.41
C ASP A 34 1.80 -5.10 -7.16
N LEU A 35 1.16 -4.40 -6.23
CA LEU A 35 1.46 -3.03 -5.84
C LEU A 35 1.95 -3.01 -4.40
N TYR A 36 3.14 -2.48 -4.19
CA TYR A 36 3.76 -2.40 -2.86
C TYR A 36 3.64 -0.99 -2.32
N VAL A 37 2.90 -0.84 -1.23
CA VAL A 37 2.66 0.45 -0.58
C VAL A 37 3.30 0.48 0.80
N GLU A 38 3.93 1.59 1.14
CA GLU A 38 4.54 1.79 2.45
C GLU A 38 4.26 3.20 2.95
N ALA A 39 4.18 3.36 4.27
CA ALA A 39 4.21 4.67 4.88
C ALA A 39 5.65 5.24 4.85
N GLU A 40 5.78 6.54 4.65
CA GLU A 40 7.09 7.21 4.66
C GLU A 40 7.85 7.00 5.96
N ARG A 41 9.18 6.97 5.89
CA ARG A 41 10.03 6.81 7.08
C ARG A 41 9.82 7.99 8.03
N GLY A 42 9.73 7.70 9.32
CA GLY A 42 9.48 8.71 10.34
C GLY A 42 8.01 9.11 10.50
N SER A 43 7.10 8.48 9.75
CA SER A 43 5.66 8.67 9.94
C SER A 43 5.24 8.32 11.36
N LEU A 44 4.38 9.17 11.92
CA LEU A 44 3.70 8.93 13.18
C LEU A 44 2.28 8.46 12.88
N TYR A 45 1.77 7.59 13.75
CA TYR A 45 0.46 6.99 13.60
C TYR A 45 -0.35 7.24 14.88
N PRO A 46 -1.67 7.34 14.79
CA PRO A 46 -2.50 7.51 15.98
C PRO A 46 -2.42 6.27 16.88
N CYS A 47 -2.12 6.47 18.16
CA CYS A 47 -2.27 5.44 19.19
C CYS A 47 -3.75 5.02 19.30
N PRO A 48 -4.08 3.72 19.30
CA PRO A 48 -5.46 3.26 19.36
C PRO A 48 -6.14 3.58 20.69
N GLU A 49 -5.37 3.75 21.77
CA GLU A 49 -5.90 4.04 23.11
C GLU A 49 -6.14 5.54 23.33
N CYS A 50 -5.18 6.39 22.96
CA CYS A 50 -5.21 7.82 23.31
C CYS A 50 -5.25 8.78 22.10
N GLY A 51 -5.11 8.27 20.87
CA GLY A 51 -5.15 9.06 19.64
C GLY A 51 -3.93 9.94 19.37
N LYS A 52 -2.95 10.01 20.28
CA LYS A 52 -1.73 10.79 20.07
C LYS A 52 -0.87 10.17 18.97
N ALA A 53 -0.20 11.03 18.20
CA ALA A 53 0.76 10.61 17.19
C ALA A 53 1.99 9.96 17.86
N CYS A 54 2.26 8.70 17.55
CA CYS A 54 3.39 7.94 18.08
C CYS A 54 4.08 7.13 16.96
N PRO A 55 5.37 6.77 17.12
CA PRO A 55 6.01 5.86 16.19
C PRO A 55 5.33 4.48 16.21
N ALA A 56 5.43 3.75 15.10
CA ALA A 56 5.03 2.35 15.09
C ALA A 56 5.90 1.55 16.07
N HIS A 57 5.27 0.68 16.86
CA HIS A 57 5.97 -0.27 17.72
C HIS A 57 6.56 -1.40 16.88
N ASP A 58 5.75 -1.92 15.97
CA ASP A 58 6.16 -2.89 14.98
C ASP A 58 5.36 -2.71 13.68
N PHE A 59 5.62 -3.59 12.71
CA PHE A 59 4.91 -3.64 11.44
C PHE A 59 4.44 -5.06 11.17
N ALA A 60 3.28 -5.19 10.54
CA ALA A 60 2.75 -6.45 10.04
C ALA A 60 2.61 -6.38 8.52
N ASP A 61 3.20 -7.35 7.83
CA ASP A 61 2.99 -7.54 6.39
C ASP A 61 1.56 -8.00 6.13
N LYS A 62 0.86 -7.28 5.25
CA LYS A 62 -0.50 -7.59 4.83
C LYS A 62 -0.61 -7.54 3.32
N THR A 63 -1.42 -8.44 2.80
CA THR A 63 -1.79 -8.48 1.39
C THR A 63 -3.29 -8.45 1.25
N TRP A 64 -3.81 -7.59 0.38
CA TRP A 64 -5.24 -7.52 0.06
C TRP A 64 -5.48 -7.67 -1.44
N ARG A 65 -6.58 -8.33 -1.80
CA ARG A 65 -7.08 -8.33 -3.18
C ARG A 65 -7.88 -7.05 -3.42
N HIS A 66 -7.41 -6.21 -4.34
CA HIS A 66 -8.13 -5.00 -4.75
C HIS A 66 -9.10 -5.30 -5.91
N LEU A 67 -9.88 -4.33 -6.38
CA LEU A 67 -10.50 -4.45 -7.70
C LEU A 67 -9.43 -4.54 -8.80
N ASN A 68 -9.79 -5.11 -9.95
CA ASN A 68 -8.88 -5.21 -11.08
C ASN A 68 -8.41 -3.83 -11.53
N PHE A 69 -7.11 -3.70 -11.73
CA PHE A 69 -6.53 -2.57 -12.46
C PHE A 69 -6.29 -3.00 -13.89
N PHE A 70 -6.81 -2.26 -14.86
CA PHE A 70 -6.60 -2.53 -16.30
C PHE A 70 -6.89 -4.00 -16.68
N GLN A 71 -7.95 -4.58 -16.11
CA GLN A 71 -8.35 -5.98 -16.30
C GLN A 71 -7.40 -7.04 -15.70
N HIS A 72 -6.34 -6.63 -15.02
CA HIS A 72 -5.42 -7.51 -14.29
C HIS A 72 -5.88 -7.69 -12.84
N HIS A 73 -5.63 -8.88 -12.29
CA HIS A 73 -5.83 -9.11 -10.87
C HIS A 73 -4.84 -8.26 -10.06
N CYS A 74 -5.34 -7.29 -9.31
CA CYS A 74 -4.53 -6.42 -8.49
C CYS A 74 -4.44 -6.91 -7.03
N TYR A 75 -3.23 -6.99 -6.50
CA TYR A 75 -2.94 -7.26 -5.10
C TYR A 75 -2.12 -6.13 -4.50
N LEU A 76 -2.54 -5.67 -3.33
CA LEU A 76 -1.85 -4.64 -2.56
C LEU A 76 -1.05 -5.31 -1.46
N HIS A 77 0.23 -5.00 -1.37
CA HIS A 77 1.12 -5.44 -0.30
C HIS A 77 1.52 -4.22 0.52
N ALA A 78 1.37 -4.30 1.84
CA ALA A 78 1.80 -3.21 2.72
C ALA A 78 2.35 -3.71 4.04
N ARG A 79 3.30 -2.94 4.56
CA ARG A 79 3.75 -3.05 5.95
C ARG A 79 2.89 -2.13 6.81
N VAL A 80 1.91 -2.70 7.49
CA VAL A 80 0.97 -1.92 8.31
C VAL A 80 1.57 -1.68 9.69
N PRO A 81 1.67 -0.43 10.14
CA PRO A 81 2.16 -0.11 11.47
C PRO A 81 1.19 -0.63 12.53
N ARG A 82 1.72 -1.19 13.61
CA ARG A 82 0.96 -1.37 14.86
C ARG A 82 1.52 -0.42 15.89
N THR A 83 0.65 0.46 16.37
CA THR A 83 0.92 1.35 17.50
C THR A 83 0.50 0.66 18.79
N GLN A 84 1.23 0.96 19.87
CA GLN A 84 0.79 0.66 21.23
C GLN A 84 -0.04 1.84 21.75
#